data_AF-A0AAN8IB09-F1
#
_entry.id   AF-A0AAN8IB09-F1
#
_cell.length_a   1.000
_cell.length_b   1.000
_cell.length_c   1.000
_cell.angle_alpha   90.00
_cell.angle_beta   90.00
_cell.angle_gamma   90.00
#
_symmetry.space_group_name_H-M   'P 1'
#
loop_
_entity.id
_entity.type
_entity.pdbx_description
1 polymer ?
#
loop_
_entity_poly.entity_id
_entity_poly.type
_entity_poly.pdbx_seq_one_letter_code
_entity_poly.pdbx_strand_id
1 'polypeptide(L)'
;MMTYKINDFNAVTPSMVVIPPSAAERANAISILFVAENITCVICLQYALRINKRRYLLKTSTLTSRYQTRENMFTTQIATQITTLQIIFFALYAVGGLITRLGFKYLMHTNRPLFVALRSMIYVIPVSVILLPIVAIHLMKRYRSDRACDMRAMVTMKSCGEEGIRNYNAVISKSWKMTPA
;
A
#
# COMPACT_ATOMS: atom_id res chain seq x y z
N MET A 1 4.81 14.84 32.78
CA MET A 1 6.17 15.17 32.31
C MET A 1 7.12 14.17 32.93
N MET A 2 7.40 13.05 32.26
CA MET A 2 8.34 12.04 32.79
C MET A 2 9.74 12.36 32.28
N THR A 3 10.63 12.75 33.19
CA THR A 3 12.04 13.04 32.90
C THR A 3 12.88 11.82 33.25
N TYR A 4 13.34 11.09 32.23
CA TYR A 4 14.36 10.05 32.40
C TYR A 4 15.75 10.69 32.38
N LYS A 5 16.50 10.54 33.48
CA LYS A 5 17.92 10.92 33.58
C LYS A 5 18.78 9.73 33.13
N ILE A 6 19.27 9.76 31.89
CA ILE A 6 20.40 8.95 31.44
C ILE A 6 21.35 9.90 30.73
N ASN A 7 22.63 9.83 31.08
CA ASN A 7 23.73 10.77 30.77
C ASN A 7 24.01 11.05 29.28
N ASP A 8 23.16 10.60 28.35
CA ASP A 8 23.31 10.76 26.90
C ASP A 8 22.67 12.05 26.33
N PHE A 9 21.82 12.74 27.08
CA PHE A 9 21.02 13.87 26.57
C PHE A 9 21.30 15.19 27.31
N ASN A 10 22.50 15.74 27.18
CA ASN A 10 22.73 17.17 27.48
C ASN A 10 22.25 18.09 26.34
N ALA A 11 21.64 17.54 25.29
CA ALA A 11 20.99 18.29 24.22
C ALA A 11 19.48 18.15 24.33
N VAL A 12 18.77 19.27 24.55
CA VAL A 12 17.31 19.32 24.47
C VAL A 12 16.92 19.12 23.01
N THR A 13 16.56 17.89 22.66
CA THR A 13 16.09 17.54 21.32
C THR A 13 14.73 16.87 21.42
N PRO A 14 13.74 17.23 20.57
CA PRO A 14 12.51 16.46 20.52
C PRO A 14 12.84 15.05 20.03
N SER A 15 12.67 14.10 20.96
CA SER A 15 13.17 12.72 20.95
C SER A 15 12.85 11.90 19.69
N MET A 16 11.89 12.33 18.87
CA MET A 16 11.42 11.56 17.71
C MET A 16 11.96 12.08 16.37
N VAL A 17 12.47 13.32 16.34
CA VAL A 17 12.86 14.01 15.09
C VAL A 17 14.38 14.22 15.02
N VAL A 18 15.05 14.37 16.17
CA VAL A 18 16.49 14.62 16.25
C VAL A 18 17.14 13.55 17.11
N ILE A 19 17.75 12.59 16.43
CA ILE A 19 18.48 11.47 17.04
C ILE A 19 19.79 12.02 17.63
N PRO A 20 20.10 11.78 18.92
CA PRO A 20 21.37 12.17 19.50
C PRO A 20 22.51 11.39 18.83
N PRO A 21 23.73 11.97 18.76
CA PRO A 21 24.86 11.34 18.09
C PRO A 21 25.22 9.95 18.67
N SER A 22 24.99 9.70 19.96
CA SER A 22 25.22 8.40 20.60
C SER A 22 24.22 7.31 20.19
N ALA A 23 23.02 7.67 19.72
CA ALA A 23 22.00 6.71 19.25
C ALA A 23 21.94 6.58 17.73
N ALA A 24 22.81 7.29 16.99
CA ALA A 24 22.80 7.33 15.53
C ALA A 24 23.04 5.96 14.89
N GLU A 25 23.94 5.14 15.44
CA GLU A 25 24.19 3.78 14.93
C GLU A 25 22.94 2.89 15.05
N ARG A 26 22.25 2.94 16.19
CA ARG A 26 21.02 2.15 16.41
C ARG A 26 19.91 2.60 15.47
N ALA A 27 19.77 3.91 15.26
CA ALA A 27 18.77 4.44 14.33
C ALA A 27 19.07 4.07 12.86
N ASN A 28 20.34 4.03 12.47
CA ASN A 28 20.74 3.56 11.15
C ASN A 28 20.46 2.06 10.98
N ALA A 29 20.74 1.23 11.98
CA ALA A 29 20.40 -0.20 11.96
C ALA A 29 18.89 -0.43 11.79
N ILE A 30 18.06 0.30 12.54
CA ILE A 30 16.59 0.25 12.39
C ILE A 30 16.16 0.69 10.99
N SER A 31 16.78 1.75 10.44
CA SER A 31 16.47 2.24 9.09
C SER A 31 16.81 1.20 8.02
N ILE A 32 17.93 0.49 8.15
CA ILE A 32 18.33 -0.60 7.25
C ILE A 32 17.32 -1.75 7.31
N LEU A 33 16.89 -2.14 8.51
CA LEU A 33 15.87 -3.18 8.70
C LEU A 33 14.54 -2.81 8.03
N PHE A 34 14.09 -1.57 8.20
CA PHE A 34 12.88 -1.08 7.51
C PHE A 34 13.01 -1.14 6.00
N VAL A 35 14.15 -0.75 5.44
CA VAL A 35 14.40 -0.84 3.99
C VAL A 35 14.35 -2.30 3.53
N ALA A 36 15.01 -3.21 4.26
CA ALA A 36 15.01 -4.63 3.95
C ALA A 36 13.60 -5.26 4.02
N GLU A 37 12.80 -4.88 5.01
CA GLU A 37 11.40 -5.31 5.16
C GLU A 37 10.55 -4.84 3.97
N ASN A 38 10.67 -3.56 3.57
CA ASN A 38 9.93 -3.03 2.43
C ASN A 38 10.31 -3.75 1.12
N ILE A 39 11.60 -4.02 0.90
CA ILE A 39 12.06 -4.79 -0.28
C ILE A 39 11.47 -6.20 -0.27
N THR A 40 11.53 -6.88 0.87
CA THR A 40 10.98 -8.24 1.04
C THR A 40 9.48 -8.26 0.75
N CYS A 41 8.74 -7.28 1.28
CA CYS A 41 7.30 -7.14 1.05
C CYS A 41 6.97 -6.99 -0.44
N VAL A 42 7.70 -6.14 -1.17
CA VAL A 42 7.51 -5.96 -2.62
C VAL A 42 7.74 -7.25 -3.39
N ILE A 43 8.83 -7.98 -3.07
CA ILE A 43 9.15 -9.26 -3.72
C ILE A 43 8.03 -10.28 -3.48
N CYS A 44 7.58 -10.43 -2.23
CA CYS A 44 6.50 -11.33 -1.87
C CYS A 44 5.19 -11.00 -2.61
N LEU A 45 4.83 -9.72 -2.69
CA LEU A 45 3.60 -9.29 -3.38
C LEU A 45 3.67 -9.51 -4.90
N GLN A 46 4.81 -9.24 -5.52
CA GLN A 46 5.03 -9.52 -6.95
C GLN A 46 4.93 -11.02 -7.23
N TYR A 47 5.52 -11.85 -6.38
CA TYR A 47 5.45 -13.29 -6.49
C TYR A 47 4.01 -13.81 -6.31
N ALA A 48 3.30 -13.33 -5.29
CA ALA A 48 1.89 -13.66 -5.07
C ALA A 48 1.01 -13.26 -6.26
N LEU A 49 1.25 -12.08 -6.85
CA LEU A 49 0.49 -11.61 -8.01
C LEU A 49 0.74 -12.51 -9.24
N ARG A 50 1.98 -12.92 -9.47
CA ARG A 50 2.32 -13.85 -10.56
C ARG A 50 1.66 -15.21 -10.38
N ILE A 51 1.69 -15.78 -9.17
CA ILE A 51 1.02 -17.04 -8.87
C ILE A 51 -0.49 -16.91 -9.09
N ASN A 52 -1.11 -15.86 -8.55
CA ASN A 52 -2.55 -15.65 -8.66
C ASN A 52 -3.00 -15.48 -10.12
N LYS A 53 -2.24 -14.74 -10.93
CA LYS A 53 -2.48 -14.63 -12.38
C LYS A 53 -2.35 -15.98 -13.08
N ARG A 54 -1.29 -16.75 -12.78
CA ARG A 54 -1.09 -18.07 -13.37
C ARG A 54 -2.24 -19.03 -13.01
N ARG A 55 -2.68 -19.04 -11.75
CA ARG A 55 -3.82 -19.84 -11.28
C ARG A 55 -5.14 -19.41 -11.91
N TYR A 56 -5.33 -18.12 -12.16
CA TYR A 56 -6.53 -17.61 -12.84
C TYR A 56 -6.60 -18.04 -14.31
N LEU A 57 -5.45 -18.08 -15.00
CA LEU A 57 -5.38 -18.52 -16.41
C LEU A 57 -5.59 -20.02 -16.58
N LEU A 58 -5.22 -20.82 -15.59
CA LEU A 58 -5.48 -22.26 -15.56
C LEU A 58 -6.97 -22.51 -15.29
N LYS A 59 -7.77 -22.59 -16.37
CA LYS A 59 -9.24 -22.76 -16.32
C LYS A 59 -9.72 -24.08 -15.67
N THR A 60 -8.83 -24.99 -15.30
CA THR A 60 -9.14 -26.37 -14.84
C THR A 60 -9.53 -26.50 -13.37
N SER A 61 -10.06 -25.45 -12.74
CA SER A 61 -10.31 -25.44 -11.30
C SER A 61 -11.78 -25.50 -10.90
N THR A 62 -12.03 -26.11 -9.73
CA THR A 62 -13.36 -26.18 -9.08
C THR A 62 -13.91 -24.78 -8.77
N LEU A 63 -15.23 -24.66 -8.62
CA LEU A 63 -15.90 -23.37 -8.36
C LEU A 63 -15.29 -22.66 -7.13
N THR A 64 -15.02 -23.41 -6.06
CA THR A 64 -14.38 -22.92 -4.83
C THR A 64 -12.99 -22.35 -5.10
N SER A 65 -12.15 -23.05 -5.88
CA SER A 65 -10.79 -22.59 -6.15
C SER A 65 -10.76 -21.38 -7.08
N ARG A 66 -11.68 -21.27 -8.04
CA ARG A 66 -11.86 -20.06 -8.86
C ARG A 66 -12.25 -18.86 -8.01
N TYR A 67 -13.16 -19.07 -7.06
CA TYR A 67 -13.58 -18.04 -6.12
C TYR A 67 -12.40 -17.56 -5.25
N GLN A 68 -11.69 -18.50 -4.61
CA GLN A 68 -10.51 -18.20 -3.80
C GLN A 68 -9.40 -17.49 -4.60
N THR A 69 -9.16 -17.92 -5.84
CA THR A 69 -8.14 -17.30 -6.70
C THR A 69 -8.53 -15.87 -7.08
N ARG A 70 -9.81 -15.61 -7.35
CA ARG A 70 -10.31 -14.25 -7.63
C ARG A 70 -10.19 -13.35 -6.40
N GLU A 71 -10.52 -13.85 -5.22
CA GLU A 71 -10.40 -13.12 -3.96
C GLU A 71 -8.93 -12.83 -3.61
N ASN A 72 -8.05 -13.81 -3.79
CA ASN A 72 -6.61 -13.65 -3.60
C ASN A 72 -6.01 -12.64 -4.59
N MET A 73 -6.39 -12.71 -5.87
CA MET A 73 -5.92 -11.74 -6.88
C MET A 73 -6.28 -10.31 -6.49
N PHE A 74 -7.51 -10.10 -6.03
CA PHE A 74 -7.96 -8.79 -5.58
C PHE A 74 -7.23 -8.31 -4.33
N THR A 75 -7.11 -9.18 -3.32
CA THR A 75 -6.40 -8.87 -2.08
C THR A 75 -4.94 -8.49 -2.35
N THR A 76 -4.26 -9.24 -3.21
CA THR A 76 -2.88 -8.92 -3.63
C THR A 76 -2.81 -7.59 -4.39
N GLN A 77 -3.82 -7.25 -5.19
CA GLN A 77 -3.86 -5.97 -5.91
C GLN A 77 -3.99 -4.79 -4.95
N ILE A 78 -4.90 -4.85 -3.96
CA ILE A 78 -4.99 -3.84 -2.89
C ILE A 78 -3.64 -3.74 -2.15
N ALA A 79 -3.09 -4.88 -1.71
CA ALA A 79 -1.84 -4.89 -0.95
C ALA A 79 -0.68 -4.27 -1.73
N THR A 80 -0.63 -4.48 -3.05
CA THR A 80 0.35 -3.86 -3.94
C THR A 80 0.18 -2.34 -4.02
N GLN A 81 -1.06 -1.84 -4.09
CA GLN A 81 -1.34 -0.39 -4.11
C GLN A 81 -0.93 0.27 -2.78
N ILE A 82 -1.27 -0.35 -1.64
CA ILE A 82 -0.89 0.14 -0.31
C ILE A 82 0.64 0.18 -0.17
N THR A 83 1.33 -0.89 -0.58
CA THR A 83 2.80 -0.97 -0.49
C THR A 83 3.47 0.07 -1.39
N THR A 84 2.88 0.34 -2.56
CA THR A 84 3.38 1.40 -3.45
C THR A 84 3.26 2.78 -2.79
N LEU A 85 2.12 3.10 -2.15
CA LEU A 85 1.95 4.33 -1.39
C LEU A 85 2.93 4.43 -0.23
N GLN A 86 3.16 3.33 0.49
CA GLN A 86 4.14 3.27 1.57
C GLN A 86 5.56 3.61 1.09
N ILE A 87 6.00 3.06 -0.05
CA ILE A 87 7.30 3.38 -0.64
C ILE A 87 7.39 4.86 -1.01
N ILE A 88 6.32 5.45 -1.57
CA ILE A 88 6.27 6.88 -1.89
C ILE A 88 6.44 7.73 -0.62
N PHE A 89 5.76 7.39 0.47
CA PHE A 89 5.92 8.10 1.75
C PHE A 89 7.35 7.99 2.31
N PHE A 90 7.97 6.81 2.23
CA PHE A 90 9.36 6.63 2.65
C PHE A 90 10.34 7.41 1.78
N ALA A 91 10.14 7.41 0.46
CA ALA A 91 10.96 8.19 -0.48
C ALA A 91 10.85 9.69 -0.19
N LEU A 92 9.63 10.19 0.05
CA LEU A 92 9.39 11.59 0.40
C LEU A 92 10.09 11.97 1.71
N TYR A 93 10.02 11.11 2.73
CA TYR A 93 10.74 11.30 3.98
C TYR A 93 12.26 11.31 3.79
N ALA A 94 12.81 10.38 3.00
CA ALA A 94 14.24 10.31 2.71
C ALA A 94 14.75 11.56 1.97
N VAL A 95 14.02 12.01 0.93
CA VAL A 95 14.34 13.22 0.17
C VAL A 95 14.24 14.46 1.06
N GLY A 96 13.17 14.60 1.85
CA GLY A 96 13.02 15.70 2.81
C GLY A 96 14.13 15.72 3.86
N GLY A 97 14.57 14.55 4.33
CA GLY A 97 15.73 14.38 5.20
C GLY A 97 17.05 14.82 4.55
N LEU A 98 17.26 14.51 3.27
CA LEU A 98 18.44 14.94 2.52
C LEU A 98 18.45 16.45 2.26
N ILE A 99 17.31 17.03 1.90
CA ILE A 99 17.16 18.48 1.68
C ILE A 99 17.44 19.24 2.97
N THR A 100 16.90 18.79 4.11
CA THR A 100 17.19 19.40 5.42
C THR A 100 18.66 19.23 5.83
N ARG A 101 19.32 18.14 5.43
CA ARG A 101 20.73 17.90 5.74
C ARG A 101 21.70 18.71 4.86
N LEU A 102 21.41 18.85 3.56
CA LEU A 102 22.29 19.49 2.58
C LEU A 102 22.00 20.99 2.44
N GLY A 103 20.73 21.37 2.26
CA GLY A 103 20.33 22.75 1.97
C GLY A 103 20.32 23.67 3.19
N PHE A 104 19.97 23.15 4.37
CA PHE A 104 19.83 23.97 5.58
C PHE A 104 21.10 24.03 6.45
N LYS A 105 22.16 23.28 6.13
CA LYS A 105 23.45 23.38 6.82
C LYS A 105 24.08 24.78 6.68
N TYR A 106 23.82 25.46 5.56
CA TYR A 106 24.33 26.79 5.26
C TYR A 106 23.45 27.92 5.82
N LEU A 107 22.12 27.72 5.87
CA LEU A 107 21.16 28.75 6.28
C LEU A 107 20.91 28.81 7.80
N MET A 108 21.23 27.75 8.56
CA MET A 108 20.71 27.54 9.94
C MET A 108 21.78 27.39 11.02
N HIS A 109 22.97 27.97 10.85
CA HIS A 109 23.85 28.14 12.02
C HIS A 109 23.21 29.08 13.07
N THR A 110 22.23 29.90 12.66
CA THR A 110 21.64 30.97 13.48
C THR A 110 20.39 30.56 14.28
N ASN A 111 19.53 29.65 13.79
CA ASN A 111 18.22 29.37 14.41
C ASN A 111 17.88 27.87 14.55
N ARG A 112 18.38 27.24 15.64
CA ARG A 112 18.05 25.86 16.03
C ARG A 112 16.54 25.52 16.14
N PRO A 113 15.66 26.36 16.72
CA PRO A 113 14.25 26.00 16.86
C PRO A 113 13.52 25.90 15.52
N LEU A 114 13.90 26.72 14.53
CA LEU A 114 13.31 26.69 13.20
C LEU A 114 13.70 25.42 12.43
N PHE A 115 14.95 24.97 12.56
CA PHE A 115 15.41 23.71 12.00
C PHE A 115 14.60 22.50 12.52
N VAL A 116 14.36 22.47 13.83
CA VAL A 116 13.56 21.44 14.48
C VAL A 116 12.10 21.47 14.01
N ALA A 117 11.50 22.65 13.89
CA ALA A 117 10.14 22.82 13.38
C ALA A 117 10.01 22.33 11.93
N LEU A 118 10.90 22.74 11.03
CA LEU A 118 10.91 22.32 9.63
C LEU A 118 11.07 20.80 9.47
N ARG A 119 11.98 20.20 10.23
CA ARG A 119 12.20 18.75 10.21
C ARG A 119 10.98 17.98 10.74
N SER A 120 10.25 18.55 11.70
CA SER A 120 9.01 18.00 12.22
C SER A 120 7.86 18.11 11.21
N MET A 121 7.80 19.20 10.43
CA MET A 121 6.81 19.36 9.34
C MET A 121 7.03 18.36 8.20
N ILE A 122 8.28 17.98 7.94
CA ILE A 122 8.68 16.98 6.93
C ILE A 122 8.48 15.54 7.46
N TYR A 123 8.08 15.36 8.71
CA TYR A 123 7.92 14.04 9.31
C TYR A 123 6.63 13.35 8.83
N VAL A 124 6.72 12.61 7.72
CA VAL A 124 5.56 11.99 7.05
C VAL A 124 5.13 10.65 7.65
N ILE A 125 5.94 10.07 8.56
CA ILE A 125 5.72 8.71 9.10
C ILE A 125 4.38 8.58 9.86
N PRO A 126 3.98 9.47 10.78
CA PRO A 126 2.71 9.33 11.50
C PRO A 126 1.51 9.49 10.56
N VAL A 127 1.65 10.36 9.55
CA VAL A 127 0.63 10.59 8.53
C VAL A 127 0.43 9.33 7.69
N SER A 128 1.50 8.67 7.26
CA SER A 128 1.39 7.44 6.46
C SER A 128 0.75 6.30 7.26
N VAL A 129 1.06 6.16 8.55
CA VAL A 129 0.46 5.12 9.42
C VAL A 129 -1.06 5.27 9.55
N ILE A 130 -1.59 6.50 9.55
CA ILE A 130 -3.05 6.74 9.61
C ILE A 130 -3.68 6.69 8.21
N LEU A 131 -3.00 7.22 7.19
CA LEU A 131 -3.57 7.35 5.85
C LEU A 131 -3.69 5.99 5.15
N LEU A 132 -2.69 5.11 5.29
CA LEU A 132 -2.68 3.79 4.65
C LEU A 132 -3.90 2.94 5.00
N PRO A 133 -4.31 2.75 6.27
CA PRO A 133 -5.50 1.98 6.61
C PRO A 133 -6.80 2.65 6.13
N ILE A 134 -6.89 3.98 6.13
CA ILE A 134 -8.06 4.69 5.59
C ILE A 134 -8.22 4.41 4.09
N VAL A 135 -7.13 4.51 3.33
CA VAL A 135 -7.10 4.20 1.90
C VAL A 135 -7.46 2.72 1.67
N ALA A 136 -6.91 1.81 2.48
CA ALA A 136 -7.24 0.38 2.41
C ALA A 136 -8.74 0.12 2.62
N ILE A 137 -9.35 0.73 3.63
CA ILE A 137 -10.79 0.62 3.91
C ILE A 137 -11.60 1.14 2.73
N HIS A 138 -11.22 2.27 2.14
CA HIS A 138 -11.92 2.84 0.99
C HIS A 138 -11.86 1.91 -0.23
N LEU A 139 -10.68 1.40 -0.57
CA LEU A 139 -10.48 0.43 -1.66
C LEU A 139 -11.30 -0.85 -1.45
N MET A 140 -11.31 -1.38 -0.21
CA MET A 140 -12.10 -2.56 0.14
C MET A 140 -13.60 -2.30 0.03
N LYS A 141 -14.10 -1.15 0.50
CA LYS A 141 -15.52 -0.77 0.40
C LYS A 141 -15.96 -0.65 -1.05
N ARG A 142 -15.17 0.04 -1.88
CA ARG A 142 -15.44 0.19 -3.32
C ARG A 142 -15.57 -1.18 -3.99
N TYR A 143 -14.62 -2.09 -3.74
CA TYR A 143 -14.69 -3.42 -4.30
C TYR A 143 -15.89 -4.24 -3.83
N ARG A 144 -16.24 -4.17 -2.54
CA ARG A 144 -17.44 -4.84 -2.03
C ARG A 144 -18.69 -4.33 -2.74
N SER A 145 -18.77 -3.02 -2.99
CA SER A 145 -19.86 -2.39 -3.74
C SER A 145 -19.90 -2.85 -5.20
N ASP A 146 -18.77 -2.78 -5.91
CA ASP A 146 -18.67 -3.19 -7.31
C ASP A 146 -19.07 -4.67 -7.46
N ARG A 147 -18.61 -5.52 -6.55
CA ARG A 147 -18.95 -6.95 -6.51
C ARG A 147 -20.45 -7.18 -6.25
N ALA A 148 -21.06 -6.43 -5.34
CA ALA A 148 -22.49 -6.53 -5.06
C ALA A 148 -23.34 -6.03 -6.25
N CYS A 149 -22.82 -5.10 -7.04
CA CYS A 149 -23.41 -4.68 -8.30
C CYS A 149 -23.31 -5.79 -9.35
N ASP A 150 -22.11 -6.34 -9.58
CA ASP A 150 -21.87 -7.45 -10.51
C ASP A 150 -22.76 -8.67 -10.22
N MET A 151 -22.85 -9.07 -8.95
CA MET A 151 -23.71 -10.20 -8.56
C MET A 151 -25.18 -9.90 -8.79
N ARG A 152 -25.65 -8.70 -8.44
CA ARG A 152 -27.03 -8.30 -8.75
C ARG A 152 -27.25 -8.32 -10.25
N ALA A 153 -26.41 -7.67 -11.06
CA ALA A 153 -26.54 -7.67 -12.50
C ALA A 153 -26.58 -9.09 -13.12
N MET A 154 -25.79 -10.04 -12.59
CA MET A 154 -25.80 -11.43 -13.03
C MET A 154 -27.10 -12.16 -12.64
N VAL A 155 -27.66 -11.89 -11.47
CA VAL A 155 -28.90 -12.52 -10.98
C VAL A 155 -30.15 -11.86 -11.58
N THR A 156 -30.15 -10.56 -11.81
CA THR A 156 -31.26 -9.80 -12.44
C THR A 156 -31.27 -9.92 -13.96
N MET A 157 -30.32 -10.65 -14.55
CA MET A 157 -30.34 -11.02 -15.96
C MET A 157 -31.65 -11.78 -16.22
N LYS A 158 -32.64 -11.12 -16.85
CA LYS A 158 -33.94 -11.73 -17.11
C LYS A 158 -33.75 -13.04 -17.87
N SER A 159 -34.20 -14.16 -17.32
CA SER A 159 -34.08 -15.50 -17.91
C SER A 159 -35.31 -15.90 -18.73
N CYS A 160 -36.39 -15.13 -18.64
CA CYS A 160 -37.66 -15.40 -19.33
C CYS A 160 -38.14 -14.18 -20.13
N GLY A 161 -38.91 -14.45 -21.18
CA GLY A 161 -39.41 -13.43 -22.12
C GLY A 161 -38.38 -13.03 -23.18
N GLU A 162 -38.77 -12.08 -24.03
CA GLU A 162 -37.99 -11.62 -25.19
C GLU A 162 -36.62 -11.03 -24.78
N GLU A 163 -36.57 -10.29 -23.68
CA GLU A 163 -35.34 -9.80 -23.05
C GLU A 163 -34.39 -10.94 -22.63
N GLY A 164 -34.94 -12.08 -22.17
CA GLY A 164 -34.14 -13.24 -21.78
C GLY A 164 -33.59 -14.02 -22.95
N ILE A 165 -34.37 -14.18 -24.03
CA ILE A 165 -33.89 -14.75 -25.29
C ILE A 165 -32.74 -13.92 -25.85
N ARG A 166 -32.85 -12.58 -25.81
CA ARG A 166 -31.80 -11.66 -26.27
C ARG A 166 -30.51 -11.80 -25.46
N ASN A 167 -30.63 -11.96 -24.13
CA ASN A 167 -29.49 -12.18 -23.25
C ASN A 167 -28.83 -13.55 -23.45
N TYR A 168 -29.64 -14.59 -23.62
CA TYR A 168 -29.15 -15.94 -23.92
C TYR A 168 -28.42 -15.98 -25.26
N ASN A 169 -28.98 -15.36 -26.31
CA ASN A 169 -28.34 -15.25 -27.62
C ASN A 169 -27.03 -14.45 -27.57
N ALA A 170 -26.95 -13.41 -26.74
CA ALA A 170 -25.70 -12.66 -26.54
C ALA A 170 -24.61 -13.52 -25.88
N VAL A 171 -24.96 -14.35 -24.90
CA VAL A 171 -24.02 -15.26 -24.25
C VAL A 171 -23.60 -16.39 -25.19
N ILE A 172 -24.55 -17.02 -25.89
CA ILE A 172 -24.29 -18.08 -26.86
C ILE A 172 -23.40 -17.54 -27.98
N SER A 173 -23.79 -16.48 -28.68
CA SER A 173 -22.97 -15.91 -29.78
C SER A 173 -21.55 -15.55 -29.35
N LYS A 174 -21.34 -15.11 -28.10
CA LYS A 174 -20.01 -14.84 -27.54
C LYS A 174 -19.21 -16.11 -27.28
N SER A 175 -19.85 -17.18 -26.82
CA SER A 175 -19.19 -18.49 -26.63
C SER A 175 -18.79 -19.13 -27.96
N TRP A 176 -19.61 -19.02 -29.01
CA TRP A 176 -19.28 -19.54 -30.34
C TRP A 176 -18.08 -18.84 -30.98
N LYS A 177 -17.93 -17.51 -30.76
CA LYS A 177 -16.77 -16.72 -31.21
C LYS A 177 -15.47 -17.03 -30.45
N MET A 178 -15.54 -17.70 -29.30
CA MET A 178 -14.36 -18.03 -28.48
C MET A 178 -13.82 -19.44 -28.74
N THR A 179 -14.49 -20.25 -29.58
CA THR A 179 -13.99 -21.55 -30.05
C THR A 179 -13.15 -21.33 -31.31
N PRO A 180 -11.81 -21.53 -31.26
CA PRO A 180 -11.03 -21.67 -32.48
C PRO A 180 -11.41 -23.01 -33.13
N ALA A 181 -11.55 -23.01 -34.46
CA ALA A 181 -11.63 -24.23 -35.26
C ALA A 181 -10.31 -25.02 -35.18
#